data_AF-A0A2G9XKE8-F1
#
_entry.id   AF-A0A2G9XKE8-F1
#
_cell.length_a   1.000
_cell.length_b   1.000
_cell.length_c   1.000
_cell.angle_alpha   90.00
_cell.angle_beta   90.00
_cell.angle_gamma   90.00
#
_symmetry.space_group_name_H-M   'P 1'
#
loop_
_entity.id
_entity.type
_entity.pdbx_description
1 polymer ?
#
loop_
_entity_poly.entity_id
_entity_poly.type
_entity_poly.pdbx_seq_one_letter_code
_entity_poly.pdbx_strand_id
1 'polypeptide(L)'
;MGTALSKYKKEILQEIHGLPSGKLKEVLNFVYFIKTKEAIDPTQSYFWTKKWQAAEEEADKDKKAGRIVGNGSVNDLVRELRS
;
A
#
# COMPACT_ATOMS: atom_id res chain seq x y z
N MET A 1 4.39 -27.87 -18.95
CA MET A 1 4.48 -26.61 -18.17
C MET A 1 5.31 -25.51 -18.85
N GLY A 2 6.40 -25.81 -19.57
CA GLY A 2 7.25 -24.77 -20.21
C GLY A 2 6.61 -23.96 -21.35
N THR A 3 5.62 -24.52 -22.06
CA THR A 3 4.95 -23.89 -23.21
C THR A 3 3.92 -22.82 -22.86
N ALA A 4 3.22 -22.96 -21.73
CA ALA A 4 2.24 -21.97 -21.28
C ALA A 4 2.94 -20.75 -20.65
N LEU A 5 4.01 -20.96 -19.87
CA LEU A 5 4.80 -19.89 -19.27
C LEU A 5 5.44 -18.99 -20.34
N SER A 6 5.98 -19.59 -21.41
CA SER A 6 6.57 -18.83 -22.51
C SER A 6 5.52 -18.06 -23.32
N LYS A 7 4.31 -18.60 -23.46
CA LYS A 7 3.17 -17.91 -24.10
C LYS A 7 2.80 -16.63 -23.36
N TYR A 8 2.49 -16.70 -22.07
CA TYR A 8 2.03 -15.53 -21.30
C TYR A 8 3.08 -14.43 -21.20
N LYS A 9 4.36 -14.79 -21.06
CA LYS A 9 5.46 -13.80 -21.09
C LYS A 9 5.51 -13.05 -22.42
N LYS A 10 5.34 -13.76 -23.54
CA LYS A 10 5.36 -13.16 -24.88
C LYS A 10 4.17 -12.22 -25.09
N GLU A 11 2.98 -12.63 -24.67
CA GLU A 11 1.75 -11.85 -24.79
C GLU A 11 1.82 -10.56 -23.96
N ILE A 12 2.27 -10.64 -22.70
CA ILE A 12 2.49 -9.44 -21.86
C ILE A 12 3.48 -8.48 -22.51
N LEU A 13 4.60 -8.98 -23.05
CA LEU A 13 5.60 -8.13 -23.72
C LEU A 13 5.03 -7.44 -24.96
N GLN A 14 4.15 -8.11 -25.72
CA GLN A 14 3.49 -7.52 -26.88
C GLN A 14 2.51 -6.40 -26.49
N GLU A 15 1.68 -6.64 -25.47
CA GLU A 15 0.68 -5.65 -25.02
C GLU A 15 1.32 -4.39 -24.44
N ILE A 16 2.42 -4.53 -23.69
CA ILE A 16 3.07 -3.35 -23.07
C ILE A 16 3.89 -2.52 -24.06
N HIS A 17 4.31 -3.08 -25.20
CA HIS A 17 5.19 -2.41 -26.16
C HIS A 17 4.60 -1.10 -26.70
N GLY A 18 3.27 -1.03 -26.87
CA GLY A 18 2.57 0.15 -27.39
C GLY A 18 2.10 1.14 -26.33
N LEU A 19 2.33 0.87 -25.05
CA LEU A 19 1.77 1.69 -23.97
C LEU A 19 2.60 2.96 -23.71
N PRO A 20 1.94 4.11 -23.45
CA PRO A 20 2.64 5.30 -22.99
C PRO A 20 3.26 5.08 -21.60
N SER A 21 4.32 5.82 -21.27
CA SER A 21 5.09 5.67 -20.03
C SER A 21 4.24 5.71 -18.76
N GLY A 22 3.19 6.53 -18.71
CA GLY A 22 2.26 6.58 -17.58
C GLY A 22 1.50 5.27 -17.36
N LYS A 23 1.13 4.57 -18.44
CA LYS A 23 0.46 3.27 -18.39
C LYS A 23 1.43 2.14 -18.08
N LEU A 24 2.67 2.22 -18.53
CA LEU A 24 3.73 1.29 -18.11
C LEU A 24 3.99 1.34 -16.59
N LYS A 25 3.96 2.54 -16.00
CA LYS A 25 4.07 2.70 -14.54
C LYS A 25 2.89 2.04 -13.81
N GLU A 26 1.69 2.15 -14.36
CA GLU A 26 0.48 1.50 -13.82
C GLU A 26 0.61 -0.04 -13.86
N VAL A 27 1.06 -0.60 -14.98
CA VAL A 27 1.35 -2.05 -15.11
C VAL A 27 2.41 -2.51 -14.10
N LEU A 28 3.47 -1.73 -13.91
CA LEU A 28 4.52 -2.06 -12.96
C LEU A 28 4.00 -2.11 -11.51
N ASN A 29 3.11 -1.18 -11.14
CA ASN A 29 2.44 -1.21 -9.84
C ASN A 29 1.61 -2.48 -9.64
N PHE A 30 0.90 -2.97 -10.67
CA PHE A 30 0.17 -4.23 -10.59
C PHE A 30 1.09 -5.44 -10.43
N VAL A 31 2.25 -5.46 -11.10
CA VAL A 31 3.25 -6.52 -10.91
C VAL A 31 3.77 -6.50 -9.46
N TYR A 32 4.04 -5.33 -8.89
CA TYR A 32 4.41 -5.21 -7.48
C TYR A 32 3.31 -5.71 -6.56
N PHE A 33 2.06 -5.30 -6.79
CA PHE A 33 0.91 -5.80 -6.04
C PHE A 33 0.80 -7.32 -6.10
N ILE A 34 0.94 -7.95 -7.27
CA ILE A 34 0.88 -9.42 -7.39
C ILE A 34 2.01 -10.10 -6.61
N LYS A 35 3.20 -9.49 -6.54
CA LYS A 35 4.32 -10.01 -5.75
C LYS A 35 4.10 -9.86 -4.25
N THR A 36 3.41 -8.81 -3.80
CA THR A 36 3.16 -8.55 -2.38
C THR A 36 1.81 -9.01 -1.88
N LYS A 37 0.83 -9.33 -2.74
CA LYS A 37 -0.53 -9.73 -2.29
C LYS A 37 -0.56 -11.02 -1.48
N GLU A 38 0.45 -11.89 -1.63
CA GLU A 38 0.56 -13.08 -0.77
C GLU A 38 1.15 -12.74 0.60
N ALA A 39 1.81 -11.58 0.72
CA ALA A 39 2.33 -11.02 1.97
C ALA A 39 1.34 -10.07 2.66
N ILE A 40 0.28 -9.63 1.96
CA ILE A 40 -0.72 -8.68 2.47
C ILE A 40 -2.03 -9.43 2.65
N ASP A 41 -2.53 -9.51 3.87
CA ASP A 41 -3.87 -10.02 4.14
C ASP A 41 -4.91 -9.18 3.35
N PRO A 42 -5.72 -9.79 2.47
CA PRO A 42 -6.73 -9.07 1.69
C PRO A 42 -7.72 -8.27 2.55
N THR A 43 -7.95 -8.69 3.80
CA THR A 43 -8.80 -7.98 4.76
C THR A 43 -8.21 -6.64 5.19
N GLN A 44 -6.91 -6.41 4.97
CA GLN A 44 -6.20 -5.16 5.26
C GLN A 44 -6.04 -4.22 4.05
N SER A 45 -6.70 -4.53 2.93
CA SER A 45 -6.69 -3.67 1.74
C SER A 45 -7.16 -2.22 2.02
N TYR A 46 -7.99 -2.02 3.05
CA TYR A 46 -8.46 -0.70 3.47
C TYR A 46 -7.33 0.27 3.84
N PHE A 47 -6.18 -0.23 4.32
CA PHE A 47 -5.01 0.58 4.69
C PHE A 47 -4.50 1.42 3.51
N TRP A 48 -4.68 0.91 2.28
CA TRP A 48 -4.23 1.55 1.05
C TRP A 48 -5.27 2.47 0.42
N THR A 49 -6.43 2.67 1.05
CA THR A 49 -7.43 3.61 0.55
C THR A 49 -6.95 5.05 0.70
N LYS A 50 -7.32 5.94 -0.24
CA LYS A 50 -6.98 7.37 -0.16
C LYS A 50 -7.42 8.01 1.16
N LYS A 51 -8.58 7.58 1.68
CA LYS A 51 -9.10 8.04 2.96
C LYS A 51 -8.19 7.66 4.12
N TRP A 52 -7.73 6.40 4.18
CA TRP A 52 -6.83 5.94 5.24
C TRP A 52 -5.48 6.66 5.16
N GLN A 53 -4.89 6.74 3.97
CA GLN A 53 -3.60 7.41 3.76
C GLN A 53 -3.63 8.91 4.12
N ALA A 54 -4.73 9.61 3.85
CA ALA A 54 -4.90 11.00 4.27
C ALA A 54 -4.99 11.13 5.81
N ALA A 55 -5.64 10.19 6.50
CA ALA A 55 -5.69 10.16 7.95
C ALA A 55 -4.31 9.85 8.56
N GLU A 56 -3.52 8.96 7.95
CA GLU A 56 -2.13 8.70 8.35
C GLU A 56 -1.26 9.95 8.20
N GLU A 57 -1.40 10.69 7.09
CA GLU A 57 -0.66 11.93 6.88
C GLU A 57 -0.96 12.97 7.97
N GLU A 58 -2.23 13.10 8.36
CA GLU A 58 -2.64 14.01 9.44
C GLU A 58 -2.09 13.55 10.80
N ALA A 59 -2.20 12.26 11.11
CA ALA A 59 -1.64 11.70 12.34
C ALA A 59 -0.12 11.91 12.44
N ASP A 60 0.61 11.83 11.32
CA ASP A 60 2.04 12.10 11.29
C ASP A 60 2.37 13.58 11.47
N LYS A 61 1.53 14.50 10.98
CA LYS A 61 1.66 15.94 11.27
C LYS A 61 1.43 16.22 12.76
N ASP A 62 0.43 15.58 13.37
CA ASP A 62 0.15 15.70 14.80
C ASP A 62 1.33 15.22 15.65
N LYS A 63 1.89 14.04 15.33
CA LYS A 63 3.09 13.53 16.00
C LYS A 63 4.27 14.50 15.90
N LYS A 64 4.55 15.03 14.69
CA LYS A 64 5.64 16.00 14.48
C LYS A 64 5.42 17.31 15.23
N ALA A 65 4.17 17.74 15.37
CA ALA A 65 3.79 18.92 16.15
C ALA A 65 3.74 18.65 17.67
N GLY A 66 4.04 17.43 18.12
CA GLY A 66 3.96 17.05 19.53
C GLY A 66 2.53 16.94 20.07
N ARG A 67 1.52 16.90 19.19
CA ARG A 67 0.11 16.71 19.56
C ARG A 67 -0.20 15.24 19.84
N ILE A 68 0.49 14.68 20.83
CA ILE A 68 0.35 13.30 21.27
C ILE A 68 -0.17 13.27 22.72
N VAL A 69 -1.06 12.33 23.02
CA VAL A 69 -1.55 12.11 24.38
C VAL A 69 -0.56 11.20 25.11
N GLY A 70 -0.11 11.62 26.29
CA GLY A 70 0.95 10.93 27.04
C GLY A 70 2.25 10.83 26.24
N ASN A 71 2.91 9.68 26.29
CA ASN A 71 4.14 9.41 25.53
C ASN A 71 3.90 8.73 24.16
N GLY A 72 2.65 8.64 23.70
CA GLY A 72 2.30 7.94 22.46
C GLY A 72 2.19 6.41 22.58
N SER A 73 2.36 5.84 23.77
CA SER A 73 2.07 4.43 24.03
C SER A 73 0.59 4.21 24.38
N VAL A 74 0.09 3.01 24.08
CA VAL A 74 -1.28 2.62 24.40
C VAL A 74 -1.55 2.65 25.91
N ASN A 75 -0.58 2.22 26.73
CA ASN A 75 -0.73 2.20 28.18
C ASN A 75 -0.89 3.62 28.74
N ASP A 76 -0.10 4.57 28.25
CA ASP A 76 -0.22 5.96 28.66
C ASP A 76 -1.53 6.57 28.17
N LEU A 77 -1.94 6.31 26.92
CA LEU A 77 -3.25 6.77 26.43
C LEU A 77 -4.40 6.30 27.33
N VAL A 78 -4.43 5.02 27.71
CA VAL A 78 -5.47 4.47 28.59
C VAL A 78 -5.44 5.13 29.98
N ARG A 79 -4.26 5.48 30.49
CA ARG A 79 -4.11 6.20 31.75
C ARG A 79 -4.71 7.60 31.66
N GLU A 80 -4.34 8.38 30.63
CA GLU A 80 -4.84 9.75 30.44
C GLU A 80 -6.36 9.82 30.15
N LEU A 81 -6.94 8.79 29.52
CA LEU A 81 -8.39 8.74 29.28
C LEU A 81 -9.23 8.36 30.50
N ARG A 82 -8.61 7.81 31.55
CA ARG A 82 -9.28 7.37 32.78
C ARG A 82 -9.20 8.39 33.91
N SER A 83 -8.36 9.41 33.78
CA SER A 83 -8.26 10.55 34.70
C SER A 83 -9.32 11.60 34.38
#